data_AF-T1AFT6-F1
#
_entry.id   AF-T1AFT6-F1
#
_cell.length_a   1.000
_cell.length_b   1.000
_cell.length_c   1.000
_cell.angle_alpha   90.00
_cell.angle_beta   90.00
_cell.angle_gamma   90.00
#
_symmetry.space_group_name_H-M   'P 1'
#
loop_
_entity.id
_entity.type
_entity.pdbx_description
1 polymer ?
#
loop_
_entity_poly.entity_id
_entity_poly.type
_entity_poly.pdbx_seq_one_letter_code
_entity_poly.pdbx_strand_id
1 'polypeptide(L)'
;SWPLQKTRYTFTIGFAAGDASTIRQGRLIIPNAYGSEELDLNDPMVTQYYLGPSTGWVNATDDQCTTGVSLALASDGGPIVPADTCVWEAGNQSGLSCGSGKTGEDFSEPPVNGNFNLWFKAPDVTGPLILQAPTLPSWLEYDWNGTGQDNQAPEGTLNFGLYHANPAQIYWYEIY
;
A
#
# COMPACT_ATOMS: atom_id res chain seq x y z
N SER A 1 -7.58 14.86 -32.94
CA SER A 1 -6.55 15.03 -31.89
C SER A 1 -7.07 16.05 -30.89
N TRP A 2 -7.35 15.64 -29.66
CA TRP A 2 -7.83 16.54 -28.61
C TRP A 2 -6.66 16.90 -27.69
N PRO A 3 -6.35 18.18 -27.44
CA PRO A 3 -5.25 18.55 -26.58
C PRO A 3 -5.68 18.46 -25.11
N LEU A 4 -4.94 17.70 -24.31
CA LEU A 4 -5.08 17.66 -22.85
C LEU A 4 -4.53 18.98 -22.28
N GLN A 5 -5.41 19.94 -21.99
CA GLN A 5 -5.05 21.09 -21.16
C GLN A 5 -5.01 20.64 -19.70
N LYS A 6 -3.81 20.46 -19.16
CA LYS A 6 -3.58 20.25 -17.73
C LYS A 6 -3.83 21.58 -17.00
N THR A 7 -5.06 21.77 -16.53
CA THR A 7 -5.45 22.94 -15.72
C THR A 7 -4.57 23.00 -14.47
N ARG A 8 -3.82 24.10 -14.31
CA ARG A 8 -3.02 24.34 -13.10
C ARG A 8 -3.96 24.82 -11.99
N TYR A 9 -4.19 24.00 -10.98
CA TYR A 9 -4.85 24.44 -9.76
C TYR A 9 -3.84 25.18 -8.89
N THR A 10 -4.21 26.38 -8.43
CA THR A 10 -3.41 27.16 -7.48
C THR A 10 -4.06 27.00 -6.12
N PHE A 11 -3.39 26.32 -5.18
CA PHE A 11 -3.82 26.22 -3.79
C PHE A 11 -3.11 27.30 -2.98
N THR A 12 -3.86 28.17 -2.31
CA THR A 12 -3.29 29.20 -1.43
C THR A 12 -3.24 28.65 0.00
N ILE A 13 -2.05 28.23 0.42
CA ILE A 13 -1.75 27.94 1.83
C ILE A 13 -1.13 29.21 2.41
N GLY A 14 -1.73 29.77 3.47
CA GLY A 14 -1.09 30.86 4.20
C GLY A 14 0.11 30.32 4.98
N PHE A 15 1.31 30.81 4.70
CA PHE A 15 2.51 30.51 5.48
C PHE A 15 2.99 31.77 6.21
N ALA A 16 3.35 31.63 7.48
CA ALA A 16 4.09 32.66 8.19
C ALA A 16 5.50 32.74 7.59
N ALA A 17 5.94 33.92 7.19
CA ALA A 17 7.29 34.12 6.67
C ALA A 17 8.31 33.86 7.78
N GLY A 18 9.04 32.74 7.70
CA GLY A 18 10.11 32.42 8.66
C GLY A 18 10.57 30.96 8.64
N ASP A 19 9.67 30.02 8.36
CA ASP A 19 10.02 28.60 8.25
C ASP A 19 10.22 28.21 6.79
N ALA A 20 11.43 27.74 6.45
CA ALA A 20 11.73 27.14 5.15
C ALA A 20 11.12 25.72 5.03
N SER A 21 9.87 25.54 5.47
CA SER A 21 9.15 24.28 5.37
C SER A 21 8.84 24.00 3.90
N THR A 22 9.56 23.06 3.31
CA THR A 22 9.29 22.60 1.96
C THR A 22 8.04 21.73 2.01
N ILE A 23 6.91 22.25 1.55
CA ILE A 23 5.67 21.47 1.45
C ILE A 23 5.82 20.51 0.27
N ARG A 24 5.67 19.21 0.53
CA ARG A 24 5.69 18.15 -0.49
C ARG A 24 4.36 17.43 -0.47
N GLN A 25 3.87 17.09 -1.65
CA GLN A 25 2.71 16.20 -1.77
C GLN A 25 3.13 14.79 -1.35
N GLY A 26 2.43 14.22 -0.38
CA GLY A 26 2.61 12.85 0.07
C GLY A 26 1.59 11.92 -0.59
N ARG A 27 1.86 10.61 -0.53
CA ARG A 27 0.88 9.55 -0.83
C ARG A 27 1.24 8.27 -0.09
N LEU A 28 0.24 7.49 0.29
CA LEU A 28 0.41 6.10 0.73
C LEU A 28 0.24 5.15 -0.46
N ILE A 29 1.08 4.13 -0.56
CA ILE A 29 0.99 3.06 -1.57
C ILE A 29 0.68 1.75 -0.87
N ILE A 30 -0.34 1.05 -1.36
CA ILE A 30 -0.61 -0.35 -1.06
C ILE A 30 -0.50 -1.10 -2.40
N PRO A 31 0.61 -1.82 -2.65
CA PRO A 31 0.74 -2.65 -3.84
C PRO A 31 -0.10 -3.93 -3.75
N ASN A 32 -0.14 -4.70 -4.83
CA ASN A 32 -0.63 -6.08 -4.75
C ASN A 32 0.47 -6.98 -4.18
N ALA A 33 0.10 -7.86 -3.25
CA ALA A 33 0.98 -8.86 -2.66
C ALA A 33 0.55 -10.28 -3.08
N TYR A 34 1.51 -11.19 -3.17
CA TYR A 34 1.32 -12.57 -3.63
C TYR A 34 2.18 -13.52 -2.80
N GLY A 35 1.61 -14.64 -2.35
CA GLY A 35 2.33 -15.66 -1.60
C GLY A 35 1.55 -16.96 -1.44
N SER A 36 2.15 -17.90 -0.71
CA SER A 36 1.44 -19.12 -0.29
C SER A 36 0.43 -18.79 0.80
N GLU A 37 -0.67 -19.53 0.80
CA GLU A 37 -1.67 -19.61 1.85
C GLU A 37 -1.13 -20.18 3.18
N GLU A 38 0.01 -20.90 3.16
CA GLU A 38 0.62 -21.52 4.34
C GLU A 38 1.73 -20.64 4.98
N LEU A 39 2.08 -19.51 4.36
CA LEU A 39 3.14 -18.62 4.80
C LEU A 39 2.63 -17.21 4.99
N ASP A 40 3.20 -16.52 5.99
CA ASP A 40 2.90 -15.11 6.22
C ASP A 40 3.29 -14.27 5.01
N LEU A 41 2.41 -13.34 4.65
CA LEU A 41 2.53 -12.54 3.44
C LEU A 41 2.94 -11.11 3.78
N ASN A 42 4.07 -10.68 3.23
CA ASN A 42 4.51 -9.29 3.29
C ASN A 42 3.81 -8.47 2.19
N ASP A 43 3.17 -7.37 2.59
CA ASP A 43 2.72 -6.31 1.70
C ASP A 43 3.61 -5.07 1.93
N PRO A 44 4.44 -4.65 0.95
CA PRO A 44 5.32 -3.51 1.12
C PRO A 44 4.56 -2.18 1.00
N MET A 45 3.67 -1.93 1.97
CA MET A 45 2.95 -0.67 2.14
C MET A 45 3.94 0.45 2.49
N VAL A 46 3.98 1.49 1.65
CA VAL A 46 4.99 2.56 1.77
C VAL A 46 4.40 3.97 1.62
N THR A 47 4.93 4.91 2.40
CA THR A 47 4.73 6.35 2.20
C THR A 47 5.72 6.89 1.17
N GLN A 48 5.24 7.71 0.25
CA GLN A 48 6.05 8.40 -0.75
C GLN A 48 5.77 9.90 -0.76
N TYR A 49 6.73 10.68 -1.25
CA TYR A 49 6.53 12.09 -1.55
C TYR A 49 7.02 12.43 -2.96
N TYR A 50 6.44 13.47 -3.56
CA TYR A 50 6.85 13.93 -4.87
C TYR A 50 8.10 14.83 -4.77
N LEU A 51 9.18 14.44 -5.42
CA LEU A 51 10.45 15.19 -5.41
C LEU A 51 10.56 16.16 -6.60
N GLY A 52 9.94 15.86 -7.73
CA GLY A 52 9.89 16.75 -8.88
C GLY A 52 9.73 16.02 -10.22
N PRO A 53 9.62 16.75 -11.35
CA PRO A 53 9.36 16.15 -12.66
C PRO A 53 10.42 15.17 -13.16
N SER A 54 11.69 15.36 -12.77
CA SER A 54 12.81 14.52 -13.20
C SER A 54 12.96 13.24 -12.39
N THR A 55 12.56 13.25 -11.12
CA THR A 55 12.76 12.12 -10.19
C THR A 55 11.45 11.41 -9.85
N GLY A 56 10.32 12.12 -9.92
CA GLY A 56 9.01 11.59 -9.60
C GLY A 56 8.81 11.38 -8.10
N TRP A 57 8.15 10.28 -7.77
CA TRP A 57 7.84 9.86 -6.41
C TRP A 57 8.99 9.06 -5.82
N VAL A 58 9.33 9.36 -4.57
CA VAL A 58 10.37 8.66 -3.81
C VAL A 58 9.83 8.29 -2.43
N ASN A 59 10.37 7.23 -1.83
CA ASN A 59 9.97 6.80 -0.49
C ASN A 59 10.31 7.87 0.54
N ALA A 60 9.42 8.09 1.49
CA ALA A 60 9.62 9.01 2.60
C ALA A 60 10.51 8.35 3.67
N THR A 61 11.81 8.21 3.39
CA THR A 61 12.74 7.48 4.29
C THR A 61 12.92 8.15 5.64
N ASP A 62 12.71 9.47 5.70
CA ASP A 62 12.80 10.27 6.92
C ASP A 62 11.45 10.40 7.65
N ASP A 63 10.41 9.68 7.18
CA ASP A 63 9.14 9.63 7.89
C ASP A 63 9.29 8.81 9.18
N GLN A 64 9.09 9.49 10.30
CA GLN A 64 9.12 8.92 11.65
C GLN A 64 7.92 9.39 12.49
N CYS A 65 6.89 9.94 11.86
CA CYS A 65 5.78 10.57 12.57
C CYS A 65 4.41 10.29 11.95
N THR A 66 4.33 9.63 10.80
CA THR A 66 3.05 9.20 10.25
C THR A 66 2.38 8.19 11.15
N THR A 67 1.20 8.57 11.64
CA THR A 67 0.33 7.72 12.46
C THR A 67 -1.13 7.91 12.05
N GLY A 68 -2.02 7.07 12.58
CA GLY A 68 -3.46 7.10 12.32
C GLY A 68 -3.83 6.43 10.99
N VAL A 69 -3.08 5.42 10.57
CA VAL A 69 -3.39 4.62 9.38
C VAL A 69 -4.11 3.34 9.82
N SER A 70 -5.41 3.25 9.57
CA SER A 70 -6.18 2.03 9.82
C SER A 70 -6.34 1.22 8.54
N LEU A 71 -6.32 -0.10 8.65
CA LEU A 71 -6.51 -1.03 7.54
C LEU A 71 -7.87 -1.71 7.62
N ALA A 72 -8.39 -2.09 6.45
CA ALA A 72 -9.58 -2.91 6.31
C ALA A 72 -9.37 -3.96 5.23
N LEU A 73 -9.92 -5.15 5.48
CA LEU A 73 -9.96 -6.24 4.52
C LEU A 73 -11.37 -6.43 4.00
N ALA A 74 -11.51 -6.65 2.70
CA ALA A 74 -12.76 -7.01 2.05
C ALA A 74 -12.60 -8.27 1.21
N SER A 75 -13.64 -9.11 1.20
CA SER A 75 -13.72 -10.27 0.30
C SER A 75 -14.13 -9.81 -1.10
N ASP A 76 -13.61 -10.47 -2.12
CA ASP A 76 -14.07 -10.33 -3.51
C ASP A 76 -15.25 -11.27 -3.84
N GLY A 77 -15.78 -11.99 -2.85
CA GLY A 77 -16.77 -13.05 -3.02
C GLY A 77 -16.17 -14.46 -3.19
N GLY A 78 -14.85 -14.58 -3.09
CA GLY A 78 -14.11 -15.84 -3.08
C GLY A 78 -14.19 -16.61 -1.75
N PRO A 79 -13.49 -17.76 -1.67
CA PRO A 79 -13.50 -18.63 -0.49
C PRO A 79 -12.76 -18.05 0.71
N ILE A 80 -11.77 -17.18 0.50
CA ILE A 80 -11.09 -16.45 1.55
C ILE A 80 -11.93 -15.26 2.00
N VAL A 81 -12.01 -15.04 3.32
CA VAL A 81 -12.74 -13.95 3.94
C VAL A 81 -11.85 -13.13 4.88
N PRO A 82 -12.20 -11.87 5.20
CA PRO A 82 -11.42 -11.01 6.08
C PRO A 82 -11.06 -11.60 7.45
N ALA A 83 -11.82 -12.58 7.94
CA ALA A 83 -11.57 -13.22 9.23
C ALA A 83 -10.48 -14.31 9.18
N ASP A 84 -10.07 -14.76 7.99
CA ASP A 84 -9.10 -15.85 7.83
C ASP A 84 -7.65 -15.36 8.05
N THR A 85 -7.41 -14.07 7.89
CA THR A 85 -6.10 -13.44 8.10
C THR A 85 -6.23 -12.19 8.97
N CYS A 86 -5.11 -11.74 9.50
CA CYS A 86 -4.99 -10.54 10.32
C CYS A 86 -3.52 -10.05 10.19
N VAL A 87 -3.25 -8.85 10.68
CA VAL A 87 -1.93 -8.22 10.66
C VAL A 87 -1.12 -8.66 11.88
N TRP A 88 0.14 -9.03 11.69
CA TRP A 88 1.06 -9.23 12.78
C TRP A 88 1.44 -7.89 13.40
N GLU A 89 1.05 -7.67 14.65
CA GLU A 89 1.38 -6.45 15.39
C GLU A 89 1.19 -6.67 16.90
N ALA A 90 2.12 -6.17 17.72
CA ALA A 90 2.00 -6.27 19.17
C ALA A 90 0.82 -5.49 19.76
N GLY A 91 0.41 -4.43 19.07
CA GLY A 91 -0.71 -3.57 19.44
C GLY A 91 -1.95 -3.86 18.61
N ASN A 92 -2.62 -2.80 18.17
CA ASN A 92 -3.76 -2.84 17.26
C ASN A 92 -3.92 -1.48 16.56
N GLN A 93 -2.79 -0.94 16.10
CA GLN A 93 -2.70 0.33 15.40
C GLN A 93 -3.41 0.23 14.04
N SER A 94 -3.17 -0.87 13.32
CA SER A 94 -3.83 -1.10 12.03
C SER A 94 -5.33 -1.38 12.17
N GLY A 95 -5.76 -1.87 13.33
CA GLY A 95 -7.13 -2.31 13.60
C GLY A 95 -7.41 -3.77 13.24
N LEU A 96 -6.41 -4.50 12.74
CA LEU A 96 -6.52 -5.89 12.28
C LEU A 96 -5.56 -6.84 13.01
N SER A 97 -5.25 -6.62 14.29
CA SER A 97 -4.18 -7.35 14.99
C SER A 97 -4.43 -8.85 15.21
N CYS A 98 -3.40 -9.67 14.94
CA CYS A 98 -3.26 -11.05 15.42
C CYS A 98 -2.49 -11.18 16.75
N GLY A 99 -1.99 -10.08 17.31
CA GLY A 99 -0.87 -10.08 18.25
C GLY A 99 0.50 -10.11 17.55
N SER A 100 1.58 -10.17 18.33
CA SER A 100 2.96 -10.14 17.79
C SER A 100 3.24 -11.33 16.88
N GLY A 101 3.81 -11.04 15.71
CA GLY A 101 4.32 -12.03 14.77
C GLY A 101 5.72 -12.52 15.11
N LYS A 102 6.40 -13.11 14.13
CA LYS A 102 7.82 -13.48 14.30
C LYS A 102 8.69 -12.23 14.35
N THR A 103 9.93 -12.40 14.81
CA THR A 103 10.91 -11.31 14.85
C THR A 103 11.04 -10.66 13.47
N GLY A 104 10.65 -9.40 13.37
CA GLY A 104 10.72 -8.60 12.13
C GLY A 104 9.45 -8.60 11.29
N GLU A 105 8.36 -9.24 11.72
CA GLU A 105 7.08 -9.26 10.98
C GLU A 105 6.04 -8.30 11.57
N ASP A 106 6.34 -7.64 12.69
CA ASP A 106 5.38 -6.72 13.32
C ASP A 106 5.23 -5.42 12.52
N PHE A 107 3.96 -5.02 12.34
CA PHE A 107 3.57 -3.73 11.80
C PHE A 107 4.23 -2.58 12.56
N SER A 108 4.80 -1.64 11.80
CA SER A 108 5.51 -0.49 12.29
C SER A 108 4.76 0.78 11.95
N GLU A 109 4.21 1.41 12.98
CA GLU A 109 3.67 2.76 12.92
C GLU A 109 4.31 3.60 14.04
N PRO A 110 5.04 4.68 13.73
CA PRO A 110 5.35 5.21 12.38
C PRO A 110 6.18 4.27 11.48
N PRO A 111 6.19 4.50 10.15
CA PRO A 111 6.95 3.67 9.22
C PRO A 111 8.46 3.82 9.46
N VAL A 112 9.24 2.80 9.09
CA VAL A 112 10.71 2.84 9.09
C VAL A 112 11.19 2.83 7.65
N ASN A 113 12.01 3.82 7.27
CA ASN A 113 12.41 4.05 5.88
C ASN A 113 11.20 4.18 4.93
N GLY A 114 10.10 4.74 5.43
CA GLY A 114 8.85 4.91 4.70
C GLY A 114 8.06 3.60 4.47
N ASN A 115 8.42 2.49 5.11
CA ASN A 115 7.70 1.22 5.04
C ASN A 115 7.06 0.88 6.41
N PHE A 116 5.81 0.43 6.39
CA PHE A 116 5.07 0.03 7.59
C PHE A 116 5.33 -1.40 8.05
N ASN A 117 6.18 -2.15 7.35
CA ASN A 117 6.48 -3.56 7.62
C ASN A 117 5.19 -4.39 7.81
N LEU A 118 4.29 -4.29 6.84
CA LEU A 118 2.97 -4.89 6.93
C LEU A 118 3.04 -6.37 6.56
N TRP A 119 2.80 -7.23 7.56
CA TRP A 119 2.71 -8.67 7.36
C TRP A 119 1.35 -9.22 7.76
N PHE A 120 0.81 -10.08 6.92
CA PHE A 120 -0.43 -10.80 7.15
C PHE A 120 -0.14 -12.23 7.58
N LYS A 121 -0.89 -12.69 8.57
CA LYS A 121 -0.89 -14.09 8.99
C LYS A 121 -1.37 -15.00 7.85
N ALA A 122 -0.68 -16.12 7.65
CA ALA A 122 -1.10 -17.19 6.74
C ALA A 122 -2.58 -17.62 7.00
N PRO A 123 -3.48 -17.55 6.00
CA PRO A 123 -4.89 -17.88 6.17
C PRO A 123 -5.21 -19.38 6.07
N ASP A 124 -4.28 -20.23 5.60
CA ASP A 124 -4.54 -21.65 5.24
C ASP A 124 -5.70 -21.83 4.23
N VAL A 125 -6.07 -20.75 3.53
CA VAL A 125 -7.13 -20.69 2.53
C VAL A 125 -6.63 -19.87 1.34
N THR A 126 -6.77 -20.43 0.14
CA THR A 126 -6.38 -19.79 -1.11
C THR A 126 -7.42 -18.78 -1.56
N GLY A 127 -6.97 -17.63 -2.05
CA GLY A 127 -7.82 -16.65 -2.71
C GLY A 127 -7.30 -15.22 -2.57
N PRO A 128 -7.94 -14.28 -3.28
CA PRO A 128 -7.65 -12.86 -3.15
C PRO A 128 -8.44 -12.21 -1.99
N LEU A 129 -7.81 -11.27 -1.29
CA LEU A 129 -8.46 -10.31 -0.40
C LEU A 129 -8.10 -8.89 -0.83
N ILE A 130 -9.06 -7.99 -0.72
CA ILE A 130 -8.86 -6.57 -0.99
C ILE A 130 -8.38 -5.91 0.29
N LEU A 131 -7.26 -5.21 0.23
CA LEU A 131 -6.68 -4.43 1.32
C LEU A 131 -6.89 -2.93 1.05
N GLN A 132 -7.46 -2.24 2.03
CA GLN A 132 -7.74 -0.81 1.98
C GLN A 132 -7.19 -0.12 3.22
N ALA A 133 -6.84 1.16 3.09
CA ALA A 133 -6.56 2.03 4.23
C ALA A 133 -7.67 3.09 4.40
N PRO A 134 -8.85 2.75 4.95
CA PRO A 134 -9.99 3.68 4.99
C PRO A 134 -9.77 4.93 5.85
N THR A 135 -8.85 4.88 6.82
CA THR A 135 -8.45 6.04 7.62
C THR A 135 -6.96 6.25 7.42
N LEU A 136 -6.59 7.44 6.96
CA LEU A 136 -5.21 7.89 6.84
C LEU A 136 -5.18 9.42 6.97
N PRO A 137 -4.03 10.02 7.30
CA PRO A 137 -3.87 11.46 7.20
C PRO A 137 -4.17 11.98 5.79
N SER A 138 -4.92 13.08 5.68
CA SER A 138 -5.38 13.63 4.38
C SER A 138 -4.23 14.03 3.42
N TRP A 139 -3.02 14.24 3.95
CA TRP A 139 -1.84 14.56 3.15
C TRP A 139 -1.20 13.32 2.49
N LEU A 140 -1.69 12.11 2.79
CA LEU A 140 -1.34 10.84 2.17
C LEU A 140 -2.41 10.33 1.18
N GLU A 141 -3.55 11.01 1.06
CA GLU A 141 -4.56 10.74 0.03
C GLU A 141 -4.05 11.15 -1.36
N TYR A 142 -4.48 10.45 -2.40
CA TYR A 142 -4.01 10.67 -3.77
C TYR A 142 -5.07 10.34 -4.82
N ASP A 143 -5.02 11.02 -5.97
CA ASP A 143 -5.91 10.81 -7.11
C ASP A 143 -5.69 9.45 -7.83
N TRP A 144 -6.10 8.36 -7.18
CA TRP A 144 -5.97 7.00 -7.72
C TRP A 144 -6.86 6.73 -8.94
N ASN A 145 -7.97 7.46 -9.09
CA ASN A 145 -8.93 7.27 -10.19
C ASN A 145 -8.79 8.28 -11.34
N GLY A 146 -7.86 9.25 -11.24
CA GLY A 146 -7.59 10.24 -12.28
C GLY A 146 -8.67 11.32 -12.43
N THR A 147 -9.45 11.59 -11.38
CA THR A 147 -10.51 12.62 -11.38
C THR A 147 -9.98 14.03 -11.10
N GLY A 148 -8.70 14.16 -10.78
CA GLY A 148 -8.04 15.41 -10.43
C GLY A 148 -8.31 15.88 -9.01
N GLN A 149 -8.73 14.97 -8.11
CA GLN A 149 -8.92 15.23 -6.68
C GLN A 149 -8.05 14.24 -5.90
N ASP A 150 -7.22 14.74 -4.97
CA ASP A 150 -6.42 13.91 -4.07
C ASP A 150 -7.25 13.60 -2.81
N ASN A 151 -8.17 12.65 -2.91
CA ASN A 151 -9.13 12.35 -1.84
C ASN A 151 -9.43 10.85 -1.65
N GLN A 152 -8.58 10.00 -2.21
CA GLN A 152 -8.77 8.56 -2.21
C GLN A 152 -7.69 7.89 -1.36
N ALA A 153 -8.15 6.96 -0.53
CA ALA A 153 -7.30 5.96 0.09
C ALA A 153 -6.73 5.00 -0.98
N PRO A 154 -5.50 4.50 -0.80
CA PRO A 154 -4.99 3.44 -1.65
C PRO A 154 -5.72 2.11 -1.38
N GLU A 155 -5.72 1.26 -2.39
CA GLU A 155 -6.22 -0.11 -2.34
C GLU A 155 -5.22 -1.03 -3.04
N GLY A 156 -5.04 -2.24 -2.50
CA GLY A 156 -4.26 -3.32 -3.11
C GLY A 156 -4.95 -4.67 -2.94
N THR A 157 -4.43 -5.70 -3.59
CA THR A 157 -4.94 -7.07 -3.50
C THR A 157 -3.88 -8.01 -2.92
N LEU A 158 -4.24 -8.68 -1.83
CA LEU A 158 -3.47 -9.77 -1.23
C LEU A 158 -3.89 -11.08 -1.90
N ASN A 159 -2.95 -11.84 -2.42
CA ASN A 159 -3.24 -13.09 -3.11
C ASN A 159 -2.55 -14.25 -2.40
N PHE A 160 -3.32 -15.09 -1.74
CA PHE A 160 -2.84 -16.30 -1.07
C PHE A 160 -3.07 -17.52 -1.96
N GLY A 161 -2.08 -18.40 -2.05
CA GLY A 161 -2.15 -19.66 -2.82
C GLY A 161 -1.88 -19.51 -4.33
N LEU A 162 -1.41 -18.35 -4.79
CA LEU A 162 -0.79 -18.23 -6.11
C LEU A 162 0.69 -18.61 -6.01
N TYR A 163 0.98 -19.91 -5.94
CA TYR A 163 2.35 -20.39 -6.13
C TYR A 163 2.70 -20.26 -7.62
N HIS A 164 3.82 -19.60 -7.94
CA HIS A 164 4.38 -19.65 -9.29
C HIS A 164 4.67 -21.11 -9.65
N ALA A 165 3.80 -21.73 -10.44
CA ALA A 165 4.22 -22.83 -11.28
C ALA A 165 5.35 -22.28 -12.18
N ASN A 166 6.56 -22.79 -11.98
CA ASN A 166 7.76 -22.66 -12.81
C ASN A 166 7.55 -21.99 -14.20
N PRO A 167 8.26 -20.90 -14.56
CA PRO A 167 8.28 -20.42 -15.93
C PRO A 167 9.20 -21.29 -16.80
N ALA A 168 8.79 -22.51 -17.11
CA ALA A 168 9.50 -23.35 -18.07
C ALA A 168 8.54 -24.28 -18.81
N GLN A 169 8.10 -23.85 -19.99
CA GLN A 169 8.29 -24.55 -21.28
C GLN A 169 7.25 -24.08 -22.31
N ILE A 170 7.66 -23.21 -23.23
CA ILE A 170 7.07 -23.14 -24.57
C ILE A 170 8.02 -23.94 -25.47
N TYR A 171 7.67 -25.18 -25.78
CA TYR A 171 8.27 -25.91 -26.91
C TYR A 171 7.38 -25.65 -28.13
N TRP A 172 7.87 -24.87 -29.10
CA TRP A 172 7.40 -24.97 -30.47
C TRP A 172 8.28 -25.98 -31.18
N TYR A 173 7.70 -27.07 -31.67
CA TYR A 173 8.32 -27.89 -32.70
C TYR A 173 7.63 -27.54 -34.01
N GLU A 174 8.35 -26.94 -34.96
CA GLU A 174 7.88 -26.90 -36.35
C GLU A 174 8.01 -28.30 -36.93
N ILE A 175 6.88 -28.88 -37.30
CA ILE A 175 6.84 -30.02 -38.21
C ILE A 175 6.70 -29.44 -39.62
N TYR A 176 7.63 -29.88 -40.48
CA TYR A 176 8.01 -29.39 -41.82
C TYR A 176 6.90 -28.88 -42.75
#